data_AF-A0A9D1PSP0-F1
#
_entry.id   AF-A0A9D1PSP0-F1
#
_cell.length_a   1.000
_cell.length_b   1.000
_cell.length_c   1.000
_cell.angle_alpha   90.00
_cell.angle_beta   90.00
_cell.angle_gamma   90.00
#
_symmetry.space_group_name_H-M   'P 1'
#
loop_
_entity.id
_entity.type
_entity.pdbx_description
1 polymer ?
#
loop_
_entity_poly.entity_id
_entity_poly.type
_entity_poly.pdbx_seq_one_letter_code
_entity_poly.pdbx_strand_id
1 'polypeptide(L)'
;MDNKKRNTWIFMVVATLVNIILMIVCALVGVLVWALLLRIFPESQTVMSLGLILVLVFALLGSFFIYNRLVAFALDKFKLEDKMEPIFRKKSRKVKNREEEQS
;
A
#
# COMPACT_ATOMS: atom_id res chain seq x y z
N MET A 1 -0.49 27.07 -13.39
CA MET A 1 -0.77 26.04 -12.36
C MET A 1 0.52 25.82 -11.58
N ASP A 2 0.49 26.17 -10.29
CA ASP A 2 1.67 26.19 -9.42
C ASP A 2 2.36 24.83 -9.38
N ASN A 3 3.70 24.81 -9.53
CA ASN A 3 4.52 23.60 -9.64
C ASN A 3 4.27 22.55 -8.52
N LYS A 4 3.68 22.95 -7.39
CA LYS A 4 3.28 22.07 -6.27
C LYS A 4 2.12 21.14 -6.62
N LYS A 5 1.10 21.61 -7.35
CA LYS A 5 -0.09 20.79 -7.71
C LYS A 5 0.27 19.67 -8.70
N ARG A 6 1.22 19.94 -9.60
CA ARG A 6 1.72 18.96 -10.58
C ARG A 6 2.43 17.79 -9.91
N ASN A 7 3.21 18.04 -8.86
CA ASN A 7 3.94 17.01 -8.13
C ASN A 7 3.02 16.06 -7.36
N THR A 8 1.97 16.58 -6.71
CA THR A 8 0.96 15.76 -6.02
C THR A 8 0.22 14.86 -7.01
N TRP A 9 -0.13 15.37 -8.20
CA TRP A 9 -0.79 14.60 -9.24
C TRP A 9 0.07 13.45 -9.77
N ILE A 10 1.34 13.73 -10.07
CA ILE A 10 2.29 12.70 -10.52
C ILE A 10 2.46 11.61 -9.47
N PHE A 11 2.55 11.99 -8.19
CA PHE A 11 2.62 11.01 -7.10
C PHE A 11 1.40 10.12 -7.03
N MET A 12 0.20 10.71 -7.11
CA MET A 12 -1.04 9.96 -7.03
C MET A 12 -1.14 8.96 -8.19
N VAL A 13 -0.77 9.37 -9.41
CA VAL A 13 -0.74 8.49 -10.60
C VAL A 13 0.31 7.39 -10.44
N VAL A 14 1.54 7.72 -10.04
CA VAL A 14 2.61 6.73 -9.84
C VAL A 14 2.25 5.76 -8.71
N ALA A 15 1.68 6.24 -7.61
CA ALA A 15 1.22 5.39 -6.50
C ALA A 15 0.12 4.44 -6.95
N THR A 16 -0.83 4.93 -7.75
CA THR A 16 -1.91 4.09 -8.30
C THR A 16 -1.36 3.03 -9.26
N LEU A 17 -0.41 3.39 -10.13
CA LEU A 17 0.25 2.45 -11.04
C LEU A 17 1.02 1.37 -10.25
N VAL A 18 1.77 1.76 -9.22
CA VAL A 18 2.48 0.82 -8.34
C VAL A 18 1.50 -0.10 -7.62
N ASN A 19 0.36 0.41 -7.15
CA ASN A 19 -0.67 -0.42 -6.51
C ASN A 19 -1.28 -1.44 -7.47
N ILE A 20 -1.57 -1.05 -8.72
CA ILE A 20 -2.10 -1.98 -9.73
C ILE A 20 -1.08 -3.09 -10.01
N ILE A 21 0.20 -2.75 -10.18
CA ILE A 21 1.27 -3.73 -10.37
C ILE A 21 1.36 -4.67 -9.17
N LEU A 22 1.28 -4.15 -7.95
CA LEU A 22 1.27 -4.96 -6.73
C LEU A 22 0.08 -5.91 -6.67
N MET A 23 -1.12 -5.45 -7.02
CA MET A 23 -2.30 -6.32 -7.08
C MET A 23 -2.08 -7.48 -8.06
N ILE A 24 -1.54 -7.20 -9.25
CA ILE A 24 -1.26 -8.23 -10.26
C ILE A 24 -0.24 -9.24 -9.72
N VAL A 25 0.88 -8.77 -9.15
CA VAL A 25 1.91 -9.65 -8.58
C VAL A 25 1.34 -10.49 -7.44
N CYS A 26 0.57 -9.89 -6.53
CA CYS A 26 -0.01 -10.59 -5.39
C CYS A 26 -1.04 -11.65 -5.85
N ALA A 27 -1.83 -11.34 -6.88
CA ALA A 27 -2.76 -12.28 -7.49
C ALA A 27 -2.02 -13.46 -8.14
N LEU A 28 -0.95 -13.21 -8.91
CA LEU A 28 -0.14 -14.27 -9.52
C LEU A 28 0.49 -15.17 -8.47
N VAL A 29 1.08 -14.59 -7.41
CA VAL A 29 1.66 -15.35 -6.31
C VAL A 29 0.59 -16.16 -5.57
N GLY A 30 -0.58 -15.57 -5.32
CA GLY A 30 -1.71 -16.25 -4.69
C GLY A 30 -2.19 -17.46 -5.49
N VAL A 31 -2.35 -17.31 -6.81
CA VAL A 31 -2.72 -18.41 -7.72
C VAL A 31 -1.64 -19.48 -7.76
N LEU A 32 -0.36 -19.09 -7.78
CA LEU A 32 0.76 -20.05 -7.79
C LEU A 32 0.80 -20.88 -6.52
N VAL A 33 0.67 -20.23 -5.35
CA VAL A 33 0.61 -20.90 -4.04
C VAL A 33 -0.60 -21.83 -4.00
N TRP A 34 -1.76 -21.37 -4.49
CA TRP A 34 -2.96 -22.19 -4.55
C TRP A 34 -2.82 -23.43 -5.43
N ALA A 35 -2.24 -23.28 -6.62
CA ALA A 35 -1.96 -24.41 -7.52
C ALA A 35 -1.01 -25.43 -6.89
N LEU A 36 -0.01 -24.98 -6.12
CA LEU A 36 0.87 -25.86 -5.35
C LEU A 36 0.14 -26.59 -4.22
N LEU A 37 -0.76 -25.90 -3.50
CA LEU A 37 -1.57 -26.54 -2.45
C LEU A 37 -2.52 -27.61 -3.01
N LEU A 38 -3.18 -27.34 -4.14
CA LEU A 38 -4.06 -28.32 -4.81
C LEU A 38 -3.31 -29.59 -5.24
N ARG A 39 -2.02 -29.48 -5.54
CA ARG A 39 -1.19 -30.64 -5.87
C ARG A 39 -0.88 -31.53 -4.64
N ILE A 40 -0.88 -30.95 -3.45
CA ILE A 40 -0.57 -31.65 -2.18
C ILE A 40 -1.84 -32.20 -1.53
N PHE A 41 -2.97 -31.50 -1.67
CA PHE A 41 -4.27 -31.89 -1.14
C PHE A 41 -5.27 -32.09 -2.29
N PRO A 42 -5.27 -33.25 -2.96
CA PRO A 42 -6.42 -33.64 -3.74
C PRO A 42 -7.56 -33.91 -2.76
N GLU A 43 -8.69 -33.19 -2.87
CA GLU A 43 -10.06 -33.72 -2.72
C GLU A 43 -11.11 -32.68 -2.27
N SER A 44 -12.32 -32.86 -2.82
CA SER A 44 -13.60 -32.14 -2.62
C SER A 44 -13.75 -30.72 -3.20
N GLN A 45 -14.82 -30.50 -3.99
CA GLN A 45 -15.16 -29.20 -4.61
C GLN A 45 -15.31 -28.07 -3.58
N THR A 46 -15.63 -28.40 -2.33
CA THR A 46 -15.81 -27.46 -1.23
C THR A 46 -14.50 -26.76 -0.83
N VAL A 47 -13.39 -27.49 -0.66
CA VAL A 47 -12.08 -26.84 -0.39
C VAL A 47 -11.57 -26.09 -1.60
N MET A 48 -11.92 -26.52 -2.82
CA MET A 48 -11.54 -25.79 -4.02
C MET A 48 -12.16 -24.38 -4.05
N SER A 49 -13.45 -24.30 -3.72
CA SER A 49 -14.21 -23.04 -3.68
C SER A 49 -13.76 -22.14 -2.53
N LEU A 50 -13.55 -22.69 -1.34
CA LEU A 50 -13.05 -21.94 -0.18
C LEU A 50 -11.64 -21.40 -0.40
N GLY A 51 -10.77 -22.17 -1.04
CA GLY A 51 -9.40 -21.76 -1.32
C GLY A 51 -9.30 -20.61 -2.30
N LEU A 52 -10.13 -20.60 -3.35
CA LEU A 52 -10.21 -19.46 -4.28
C LEU A 52 -10.62 -18.17 -3.56
N ILE A 53 -11.60 -18.24 -2.65
CA ILE A 53 -12.04 -17.10 -1.85
C ILE A 53 -10.90 -16.62 -0.93
N LEU A 54 -10.22 -17.55 -0.25
CA LEU A 54 -9.08 -17.24 0.61
C LEU A 54 -7.94 -16.58 -0.16
N VAL A 55 -7.62 -17.08 -1.36
CA VAL A 55 -6.58 -16.52 -2.23
C VAL A 55 -6.93 -15.11 -2.67
N LEU A 56 -8.19 -14.85 -3.01
CA LEU A 56 -8.66 -13.50 -3.35
C LEU A 56 -8.55 -12.54 -2.17
N VAL A 57 -9.00 -12.97 -0.99
CA VAL A 57 -8.89 -12.16 0.24
C VAL A 57 -7.41 -11.92 0.59
N PHE A 58 -6.56 -12.93 0.45
CA PHE A 58 -5.13 -12.82 0.69
C PHE A 58 -4.44 -11.92 -0.32
N ALA A 59 -4.83 -11.97 -1.60
CA ALA A 59 -4.31 -11.06 -2.61
C ALA A 59 -4.69 -9.61 -2.31
N LEU A 60 -5.93 -9.36 -1.88
CA LEU A 60 -6.40 -8.02 -1.49
C LEU A 60 -5.65 -7.49 -0.25
N LEU A 61 -5.64 -8.26 0.84
CA LEU A 61 -5.00 -7.86 2.10
C LEU A 61 -3.48 -7.81 1.98
N GLY A 62 -2.88 -8.79 1.29
CA GLY A 62 -1.45 -8.88 1.03
C GLY A 62 -0.97 -7.71 0.17
N SER A 63 -1.67 -7.40 -0.93
CA SER A 63 -1.34 -6.24 -1.76
C SER A 63 -1.42 -4.95 -0.96
N PHE A 64 -2.45 -4.78 -0.12
CA PHE A 64 -2.60 -3.58 0.70
C PHE A 64 -1.48 -3.42 1.75
N PHE A 65 -1.10 -4.52 2.40
CA PHE A 65 -0.02 -4.52 3.39
C PHE A 65 1.33 -4.20 2.75
N ILE A 66 1.64 -4.83 1.62
CA ILE A 66 2.89 -4.63 0.89
C ILE A 66 2.93 -3.21 0.31
N TYR A 67 1.83 -2.74 -0.28
CA TYR A 67 1.69 -1.37 -0.78
C TYR A 67 1.95 -0.33 0.32
N ASN A 68 1.30 -0.45 1.47
CA ASN A 68 1.51 0.50 2.58
C ASN A 68 2.98 0.56 3.02
N ARG A 69 3.67 -0.60 3.04
CA ARG A 69 5.08 -0.65 3.42
C ARG A 69 6.00 -0.10 2.33
N LEU A 70 5.68 -0.36 1.06
CA LEU A 70 6.44 0.14 -0.08
C LEU A 70 6.27 1.65 -0.25
N VAL A 71 5.06 2.18 -0.03
CA VAL A 71 4.79 3.62 -0.05
C VAL A 71 5.51 4.33 1.10
N ALA A 72 5.45 3.77 2.32
CA ALA A 72 6.21 4.31 3.45
C ALA A 72 7.72 4.35 3.14
N PHE A 73 8.25 3.29 2.54
CA PHE A 73 9.65 3.21 2.13
C PHE A 73 10.00 4.19 1.00
N ALA A 74 9.13 4.35 0.00
CA ALA A 74 9.35 5.27 -1.12
C ALA A 74 9.30 6.74 -0.65
N LEU A 75 8.40 7.07 0.26
CA LEU A 75 8.31 8.41 0.86
C LEU A 75 9.61 8.79 1.60
N ASP A 76 10.16 7.84 2.36
CA ASP A 76 11.39 8.01 3.13
C ASP A 76 12.64 8.07 2.22
N LYS A 77 12.73 7.15 1.24
CA LYS A 77 13.90 7.03 0.34
C LYS A 77 14.02 8.14 -0.69
N PHE A 78 12.90 8.67 -1.20
CA PHE A 78 12.93 9.72 -2.22
C PHE A 78 12.85 11.15 -1.65
N LYS A 79 12.80 11.34 -0.32
CA LYS A 79 12.61 12.65 0.33
C LYS A 79 11.48 13.48 -0.32
N LEU A 80 10.43 12.79 -0.77
CA LEU A 80 9.28 13.41 -1.43
C LEU A 80 8.42 14.21 -0.45
N GLU A 81 8.68 14.07 0.85
CA GLU A 81 8.08 14.83 1.96
C GLU A 81 8.15 16.35 1.77
N ASP A 82 9.14 16.85 1.00
CA ASP A 82 9.36 18.28 0.79
C ASP A 82 8.63 18.85 -0.45
N LYS A 83 8.09 17.99 -1.33
CA LYS A 83 7.39 18.39 -2.57
C LYS A 83 5.93 17.93 -2.67
N MET A 84 5.48 17.07 -1.76
CA MET A 84 4.08 16.68 -1.64
C MET A 84 3.37 17.67 -0.72
N GLU A 85 2.23 18.22 -1.16
CA GLU A 85 1.31 18.84 -0.20
C GLU A 85 0.96 17.82 0.91
N PRO A 86 0.87 18.25 2.18
CA PRO A 86 0.97 17.39 3.35
C PRO A 86 -0.29 16.55 3.56
N ILE A 87 -0.55 15.58 2.69
CA ILE A 87 -1.61 14.59 2.86
C ILE A 87 -1.12 13.47 3.81
N PHE A 88 0.19 13.19 3.82
CA PHE A 88 0.80 12.11 4.61
C PHE A 88 1.63 12.58 5.81
N ARG A 89 1.82 13.89 5.97
CA ARG A 89 2.57 14.42 7.12
C ARG A 89 1.63 14.41 8.32
N LYS A 90 1.67 13.31 9.10
CA LYS A 90 1.12 13.27 10.46
C LYS A 90 1.59 14.56 11.14
N LYS A 91 0.64 15.41 11.53
CA LYS A 91 0.85 16.73 12.14
C LYS A 91 1.53 16.56 13.51
N SER A 92 2.77 16.09 13.52
CA SER A 92 3.65 16.15 14.67
C SER A 92 4.50 17.39 14.51
N ARG A 93 3.91 18.55 14.82
CA ARG A 93 4.67 19.77 15.06
C ARG A 93 4.01 20.57 16.16
N LYS A 94 4.63 20.43 17.33
CA LYS A 94 4.99 21.54 18.21
C LYS A 94 3.79 22.33 18.74
N VAL A 95 3.14 21.78 19.76
CA VAL A 95 2.82 22.59 20.95
C VAL A 95 4.16 22.77 21.67
N LYS A 96 5.00 23.66 21.13
CA LYS A 96 6.24 24.11 21.78
C LYS A 96 5.92 25.52 22.29
N ASN A 97 5.82 25.62 23.61
CA ASN A 97 6.17 26.79 24.42
C ASN A 97 5.45 28.09 24.06
N ARG A 98 4.18 28.22 24.47
CA ARG A 98 3.46 29.50 24.58
C ARG A 98 2.95 29.75 26.00
N GLU A 99 3.59 29.16 27.01
CA GLU A 99 3.25 29.39 28.42
C GLU A 99 4.35 30.13 29.19
N GLU A 100 5.49 30.47 28.55
CA GLU A 100 6.57 31.24 29.20
C GLU A 100 6.55 32.75 28.87
N GLU A 101 5.60 33.24 28.07
CA GLU A 101 5.51 34.68 27.70
C GLU A 101 4.23 35.37 28.19
N GLN A 102 3.39 34.71 28.99
CA GLN A 102 2.20 35.36 29.55
C GLN A 102 2.01 35.07 31.04
N SER A 103 2.61 35.95 31.83
CA SER A 103 2.17 36.42 33.16
C SER A 103 2.69 35.69 34.39
#